data_AF-A0A8T6WX22-F1
#
_entry.id   AF-A0A8T6WX22-F1
#
_cell.length_a   1.000
_cell.length_b   1.000
_cell.length_c   1.000
_cell.angle_alpha   90.00
_cell.angle_beta   90.00
_cell.angle_gamma   90.00
#
_symmetry.space_group_name_H-M   'P 1'
#
loop_
_entity.id
_entity.type
_entity.pdbx_description
1 polymer ?
#
loop_
_entity_poly.entity_id
_entity_poly.type
_entity_poly.pdbx_seq_one_letter_code
_entity_poly.pdbx_strand_id
1 'polypeptide(L)'
;GDLEPRLAEAAWVWSPTLTYFVDAIEGPNGEDVAFSTVTGLEFGTDLEAFGPWPWSSGPRTPAPGSNEALVNNWTAELLGIDPGEDVAVTYTVVDERYNLDVRTTIFTVVGIVELEGKAHDPALLPPIPGVHDTVSCLDWEPPFPMDLGTIEDEDVEYWDDYKGTPKLWIDLGTARELWANPDGDWTSARYFPFNETDGASLSVFDDAVTAGDAGIYVVPARAEAYDTAEPLTIFEQMFAAFGGVLLLTGCLLMATAFANLARSRQREHSTLRALGLEERGMVQVMLMEGMVWGVLAGIIGIILGAALGASLVTALNTFWADAVEGAQVPLRIDGGSLWLGLGIGMVVTLATLFLSARRASRANIATALADRTG
;
A
#
# COMPACT_ATOMS: atom_id res chain seq x y z
N GLY A 1 -1.53 4.11 30.10
CA GLY A 1 -1.90 4.79 31.35
C GLY A 1 -2.60 6.12 31.12
N ASP A 2 -2.02 7.06 30.37
CA ASP A 2 -2.50 8.46 30.29
C ASP A 2 -3.45 8.80 29.12
N LEU A 3 -3.85 7.78 28.34
CA LEU A 3 -4.67 7.93 27.12
C LEU A 3 -6.17 7.90 27.41
N GLU A 4 -6.60 7.06 28.35
CA GLU A 4 -8.01 6.84 28.73
C GLU A 4 -8.74 8.14 29.11
N PRO A 5 -8.20 9.01 29.99
CA PRO A 5 -8.86 10.25 30.38
C PRO A 5 -8.97 11.26 29.22
N ARG A 6 -7.99 11.25 28.30
CA ARG A 6 -7.90 12.20 27.19
C ARG A 6 -8.84 11.83 26.05
N LEU A 7 -9.01 10.52 25.79
CA LEU A 7 -10.01 10.01 24.84
C LEU A 7 -11.44 10.26 25.32
N ALA A 8 -11.70 10.15 26.63
CA ALA A 8 -13.00 10.45 27.22
C ALA A 8 -13.42 11.92 27.05
N GLU A 9 -12.46 12.85 27.01
CA GLU A 9 -12.70 14.30 26.85
C GLU A 9 -13.11 14.68 25.41
N ALA A 10 -12.74 13.85 24.41
CA ALA A 10 -13.02 14.09 22.99
C ALA A 10 -14.45 13.72 22.55
N ALA A 11 -15.28 13.15 23.43
CA ALA A 11 -16.65 12.69 23.15
C ALA A 11 -16.78 11.63 22.05
N TRP A 12 -15.75 10.80 21.85
CA TRP A 12 -15.75 9.71 20.88
C TRP A 12 -16.04 8.37 21.55
N VAL A 13 -16.73 7.48 20.84
CA VAL A 13 -16.86 6.08 21.25
C VAL A 13 -15.58 5.37 20.82
N TRP A 14 -14.83 4.85 21.77
CA TRP A 14 -13.64 4.04 21.50
C TRP A 14 -13.69 2.74 22.29
N SER A 15 -12.99 1.72 21.80
CA SER A 15 -12.87 0.43 22.47
C SER A 15 -11.45 -0.13 22.31
N PRO A 16 -10.81 -0.56 23.40
CA PRO A 16 -9.56 -1.31 23.34
C PRO A 16 -9.81 -2.73 22.83
N THR A 17 -8.79 -3.30 22.19
CA THR A 17 -8.72 -4.72 21.84
C THR A 17 -7.35 -5.27 22.21
N LEU A 18 -7.30 -6.56 22.53
CA LEU A 18 -6.06 -7.28 22.79
C LEU A 18 -6.04 -8.55 21.96
N THR A 19 -5.25 -8.54 20.89
CA THR A 19 -5.11 -9.65 19.94
C THR A 19 -3.80 -10.36 20.19
N TYR A 20 -3.84 -11.67 20.39
CA TYR A 20 -2.66 -12.48 20.68
C TYR A 20 -2.56 -13.65 19.71
N PHE A 21 -1.32 -13.99 19.35
CA PHE A 21 -1.02 -15.21 18.58
C PHE A 21 -0.92 -16.40 19.52
N VAL A 22 -1.75 -17.41 19.28
CA VAL A 22 -1.77 -18.66 20.04
C VAL A 22 -1.17 -19.77 19.19
N ASP A 23 -0.50 -20.71 19.85
CA ASP A 23 0.22 -21.80 19.19
C ASP A 23 -0.76 -22.84 18.62
N ALA A 24 -1.82 -23.16 19.37
CA ALA A 24 -2.85 -24.10 18.94
C ALA A 24 -4.20 -23.84 19.63
N ILE A 25 -5.30 -24.14 18.92
CA ILE A 25 -6.66 -24.24 19.47
C ILE A 25 -7.15 -25.67 19.24
N GLU A 26 -7.24 -26.46 20.30
CA GLU A 26 -7.63 -27.87 20.26
C GLU A 26 -9.11 -28.04 20.65
N GLY A 27 -9.87 -28.77 19.84
CA GLY A 27 -11.25 -29.14 20.06
C GLY A 27 -11.40 -30.44 20.87
N PRO A 28 -12.64 -30.80 21.28
CA PRO A 28 -12.91 -31.98 22.11
C PRO A 28 -12.57 -33.31 21.41
N ASN A 29 -12.49 -33.30 20.07
CA ASN A 29 -12.18 -34.47 19.25
C ASN A 29 -10.66 -34.73 19.11
N GLY A 30 -9.81 -33.84 19.65
CA GLY A 30 -8.35 -33.89 19.51
C GLY A 30 -7.83 -33.37 18.16
N GLU A 31 -8.71 -32.78 17.34
CA GLU A 31 -8.32 -31.94 16.20
C GLU A 31 -7.90 -30.57 16.74
N ASP A 32 -6.89 -29.97 16.13
CA ASP A 32 -6.37 -28.67 16.50
C ASP A 32 -6.18 -27.76 15.29
N VAL A 33 -6.18 -26.47 15.57
CA VAL A 33 -5.90 -25.43 14.60
C VAL A 33 -4.63 -24.73 15.03
N ALA A 34 -3.59 -24.79 14.20
CA ALA A 34 -2.31 -24.19 14.52
C ALA A 34 -2.32 -22.67 14.30
N PHE A 35 -1.43 -21.97 14.99
CA PHE A 35 -1.06 -20.57 14.75
C PHE A 35 -2.23 -19.64 14.43
N SER A 36 -3.07 -19.47 15.44
CA SER A 36 -4.32 -18.74 15.33
C SER A 36 -4.26 -17.41 16.08
N THR A 37 -5.18 -16.50 15.76
CA THR A 37 -5.34 -15.24 16.49
C THR A 37 -6.55 -15.31 17.41
N VAL A 38 -6.36 -14.89 18.66
CA VAL A 38 -7.43 -14.76 19.64
C VAL A 38 -7.54 -13.31 20.07
N THR A 39 -8.76 -12.76 20.10
CA THR A 39 -8.98 -11.34 20.42
C THR A 39 -9.86 -11.14 21.63
N GLY A 40 -9.33 -10.41 22.62
CA GLY A 40 -10.08 -9.85 23.74
C GLY A 40 -10.84 -8.59 23.33
N LEU A 41 -12.15 -8.55 23.58
CA LEU A 41 -13.02 -7.40 23.31
C LEU A 41 -13.84 -7.01 24.54
N GLU A 42 -14.18 -5.72 24.64
CA GLU A 42 -15.09 -5.22 25.68
C GLU A 42 -16.54 -5.35 25.21
N PHE A 43 -17.23 -6.38 25.70
CA PHE A 43 -18.61 -6.65 25.33
C PHE A 43 -19.57 -6.02 26.35
N GLY A 44 -19.98 -4.76 26.17
CA GLY A 44 -20.86 -4.17 27.18
C GLY A 44 -21.47 -2.78 27.01
N THR A 45 -20.93 -1.87 26.20
CA THR A 45 -21.40 -0.46 26.26
C THR A 45 -21.78 0.15 24.92
N ASP A 46 -21.17 -0.26 23.80
CA ASP A 46 -21.59 0.13 22.45
C ASP A 46 -21.17 -0.94 21.44
N LEU A 47 -22.02 -1.97 21.27
CA LEU A 47 -21.85 -3.01 20.25
C LEU A 47 -21.84 -2.46 18.81
N GLU A 48 -22.07 -1.17 18.59
CA GLU A 48 -21.93 -0.56 17.27
C GLU A 48 -20.47 -0.59 16.78
N ALA A 49 -19.47 -0.64 17.68
CA ALA A 49 -18.07 -0.70 17.31
C ALA A 49 -17.71 -2.01 16.57
N PHE A 50 -18.15 -3.14 17.10
CA PHE A 50 -17.81 -4.45 16.55
C PHE A 50 -18.98 -5.19 15.92
N GLY A 51 -20.22 -4.87 16.26
CA GLY A 51 -21.43 -5.57 15.81
C GLY A 51 -22.42 -4.71 15.00
N PRO A 52 -23.61 -5.26 14.69
CA PRO A 52 -24.08 -6.60 15.06
C PRO A 52 -23.33 -7.70 14.29
N TRP A 53 -22.98 -8.79 14.98
CA TRP A 53 -22.42 -9.98 14.35
C TRP A 53 -23.52 -10.94 13.90
N PRO A 54 -23.34 -11.61 12.75
CA PRO A 54 -24.16 -12.73 12.36
C PRO A 54 -23.78 -13.98 13.20
N TRP A 55 -24.79 -14.78 13.54
CA TRP A 55 -24.64 -15.93 14.45
C TRP A 55 -25.17 -17.19 13.78
N SER A 56 -24.37 -18.24 13.75
CA SER A 56 -24.79 -19.56 13.28
C SER A 56 -25.46 -20.36 14.41
N SER A 57 -24.95 -20.26 15.65
CA SER A 57 -25.50 -20.95 16.82
C SER A 57 -25.15 -20.27 18.16
N GLY A 58 -25.83 -20.66 19.25
CA GLY A 58 -25.64 -20.10 20.60
C GLY A 58 -26.62 -18.98 20.98
N PRO A 59 -26.60 -18.51 22.25
CA PRO A 59 -27.38 -17.36 22.66
C PRO A 59 -26.83 -16.10 21.98
N ARG A 60 -27.71 -15.28 21.41
CA ARG A 60 -27.38 -14.02 20.72
C ARG A 60 -27.02 -12.89 21.70
N THR A 61 -26.29 -13.21 22.75
CA THR A 61 -25.80 -12.29 23.77
C THR A 61 -24.30 -12.22 23.60
N PRO A 62 -23.75 -11.11 23.07
CA PRO A 62 -22.40 -11.08 22.52
C PRO A 62 -21.28 -11.09 23.56
N ALA A 63 -21.58 -11.10 24.86
CA ALA A 63 -20.56 -11.04 25.90
C ALA A 63 -20.27 -12.43 26.46
N PRO A 64 -19.20 -13.13 26.01
CA PRO A 64 -18.66 -14.24 26.77
C PRO A 64 -18.28 -13.75 28.18
N GLY A 65 -18.64 -14.53 29.19
CA GLY A 65 -18.15 -14.33 30.55
C GLY A 65 -16.68 -14.72 30.72
N SER A 66 -16.21 -14.65 31.96
CA SER A 66 -14.85 -15.13 32.31
C SER A 66 -14.75 -16.63 32.05
N ASN A 67 -13.78 -17.04 31.22
CA ASN A 67 -13.58 -18.42 30.71
C ASN A 67 -14.60 -18.91 29.67
N GLU A 68 -15.38 -18.00 29.08
CA GLU A 68 -16.20 -18.31 27.91
C GLU A 68 -15.55 -17.74 26.64
N ALA A 69 -15.88 -18.31 25.49
CA ALA A 69 -15.38 -17.87 24.21
C ALA A 69 -16.44 -17.88 23.12
N LEU A 70 -16.30 -16.99 22.16
CA LEU A 70 -16.97 -17.06 20.86
C LEU A 70 -15.99 -17.61 19.84
N VAL A 71 -16.45 -18.53 19.00
CA VAL A 71 -15.61 -19.14 17.95
C VAL A 71 -16.23 -18.82 16.60
N ASN A 72 -15.40 -18.62 15.58
CA ASN A 72 -15.92 -18.39 14.24
C ASN A 72 -16.44 -19.69 13.61
N ASN A 73 -17.30 -19.60 12.61
CA ASN A 73 -17.96 -20.76 12.01
C ASN A 73 -16.98 -21.73 11.34
N TRP A 74 -15.90 -21.23 10.73
CA TRP A 74 -14.89 -22.08 10.09
C TRP A 74 -14.13 -22.93 11.12
N THR A 75 -13.65 -22.30 12.21
CA THR A 75 -12.95 -22.98 13.29
C THR A 75 -13.88 -23.96 13.99
N ALA A 76 -15.15 -23.60 14.16
CA ALA A 76 -16.11 -24.50 14.78
C ALA A 76 -16.39 -25.75 13.92
N GLU A 77 -16.49 -25.59 12.60
CA GLU A 77 -16.66 -26.70 11.65
C GLU A 77 -15.44 -27.61 11.62
N LEU A 78 -14.23 -27.03 11.57
CA LEU A 78 -12.98 -27.78 11.55
C LEU A 78 -12.75 -28.58 12.84
N LEU A 79 -13.06 -27.99 13.99
CA LEU A 79 -12.91 -28.67 15.30
C LEU A 79 -14.09 -29.58 15.66
N GLY A 80 -15.17 -29.53 14.86
CA GLY A 80 -16.42 -30.24 15.13
C GLY A 80 -17.03 -29.88 16.49
N ILE A 81 -17.00 -28.60 16.87
CA ILE A 81 -17.39 -28.12 18.19
C ILE A 81 -18.72 -27.36 18.20
N ASP A 82 -19.56 -27.66 19.18
CA ASP A 82 -20.85 -27.00 19.41
C ASP A 82 -20.85 -26.09 20.65
N PRO A 83 -21.76 -25.09 20.74
CA PRO A 83 -21.91 -24.29 21.95
C PRO A 83 -22.20 -25.14 23.20
N GLY A 84 -21.42 -24.94 24.26
CA GLY A 84 -21.45 -25.67 25.51
C GLY A 84 -20.27 -26.63 25.69
N GLU A 85 -19.44 -26.81 24.67
CA GLU A 85 -18.22 -27.61 24.70
C GLU A 85 -16.98 -26.75 24.96
N ASP A 86 -15.89 -27.40 25.36
CA ASP A 86 -14.65 -26.74 25.75
C ASP A 86 -13.60 -26.81 24.64
N VAL A 87 -12.87 -25.71 24.43
CA VAL A 87 -11.64 -25.65 23.63
C VAL A 87 -10.43 -25.41 24.52
N ALA A 88 -9.32 -26.04 24.20
CA ALA A 88 -8.03 -25.78 24.84
C ALA A 88 -7.19 -24.85 23.94
N VAL A 89 -6.82 -23.70 24.48
CA VAL A 89 -5.98 -22.72 23.78
C VAL A 89 -4.59 -22.75 24.37
N THR A 90 -3.60 -23.15 23.57
CA THR A 90 -2.19 -23.22 23.94
C THR A 90 -1.46 -22.02 23.37
N TYR A 91 -0.67 -21.33 24.19
CA TYR A 91 0.04 -20.12 23.81
C TYR A 91 1.33 -19.95 24.60
N THR A 92 2.31 -19.31 23.98
CA THR A 92 3.60 -19.02 24.58
C THR A 92 3.60 -17.61 25.17
N VAL A 93 3.96 -17.46 26.44
CA VAL A 93 4.16 -16.17 27.10
C VAL A 93 5.62 -15.95 27.49
N VAL A 94 6.03 -14.68 27.54
CA VAL A 94 7.36 -14.27 27.99
C VAL A 94 7.30 -13.94 29.48
N ASP A 95 8.09 -14.63 30.31
CA ASP A 95 8.17 -14.34 31.74
C ASP A 95 9.03 -13.09 32.04
N GLU A 96 9.06 -12.63 33.30
CA GLU A 96 9.85 -11.46 33.73
C GLU A 96 11.38 -11.57 33.46
N ARG A 97 11.86 -12.76 33.10
CA ARG A 97 13.26 -13.06 32.81
C ARG A 97 13.50 -13.35 31.33
N TYR A 98 12.51 -13.09 30.47
CA TYR A 98 12.54 -13.38 29.04
C TYR A 98 12.66 -14.88 28.70
N ASN A 99 12.19 -15.77 29.59
CA ASN A 99 11.98 -17.17 29.23
C ASN A 99 10.60 -17.33 28.58
N LEU A 100 10.52 -18.31 27.68
CA LEU A 100 9.28 -18.70 27.04
C LEU A 100 8.61 -19.79 27.89
N ASP A 101 7.38 -19.53 28.31
CA ASP A 101 6.54 -20.43 29.10
C ASP A 101 5.29 -20.77 28.28
N VAL A 102 5.11 -22.05 27.96
CA VAL A 102 3.94 -22.53 27.22
C VAL A 102 2.81 -22.78 28.21
N ARG A 103 1.66 -22.15 27.98
CA ARG A 103 0.48 -22.28 28.83
C ARG A 103 -0.70 -22.76 28.00
N THR A 104 -1.61 -23.46 28.65
CA THR A 104 -2.88 -23.88 28.08
C THR A 104 -4.01 -23.38 28.95
N THR A 105 -5.03 -22.78 28.36
CA THR A 105 -6.25 -22.30 29.03
C THR A 105 -7.46 -22.88 28.34
N ILE A 106 -8.45 -23.29 29.13
CA ILE A 106 -9.68 -23.90 28.61
C ILE A 106 -10.79 -22.85 28.61
N PHE A 107 -11.50 -22.75 27.49
CA PHE A 107 -12.67 -21.88 27.34
C PHE A 107 -13.88 -22.70 26.94
N THR A 108 -15.03 -22.42 27.56
CA THR A 108 -16.32 -22.97 27.11
C THR A 108 -16.85 -22.13 25.96
N VAL A 109 -17.07 -22.73 24.80
CA VAL A 109 -17.62 -22.06 23.63
C VAL A 109 -19.10 -21.78 23.88
N VAL A 110 -19.49 -20.51 23.91
CA VAL A 110 -20.89 -20.13 24.17
C VAL A 110 -21.66 -19.78 22.91
N GLY A 111 -20.97 -19.44 21.81
CA GLY A 111 -21.63 -19.17 20.55
C GLY A 111 -20.68 -19.21 19.36
N ILE A 112 -21.28 -19.46 18.19
CA ILE A 112 -20.57 -19.53 16.93
C ILE A 112 -20.97 -18.31 16.08
N VAL A 113 -19.95 -17.56 15.66
CA VAL A 113 -20.06 -16.31 14.90
C VAL A 113 -19.77 -16.60 13.43
N GLU A 114 -20.62 -16.11 12.53
CA GLU A 114 -20.35 -16.23 11.09
C GLU A 114 -19.30 -15.20 10.67
N LEU A 115 -18.32 -15.61 9.87
CA LEU A 115 -17.29 -14.75 9.27
C LEU A 115 -17.87 -13.85 8.17
N GLU A 116 -18.84 -13.01 8.54
CA GLU A 116 -19.48 -12.04 7.67
C GLU A 116 -19.58 -10.66 8.33
N GLY A 117 -19.61 -9.62 7.51
CA GLY A 117 -19.74 -8.24 7.98
C GLY A 117 -18.59 -7.86 8.92
N LYS A 118 -18.92 -7.33 10.10
CA LYS A 118 -17.93 -6.86 11.08
C LYS A 118 -17.24 -7.97 11.89
N ALA A 119 -17.70 -9.22 11.77
CA ALA A 119 -17.01 -10.36 12.37
C ALA A 119 -15.82 -10.82 11.50
N HIS A 120 -15.89 -10.57 10.19
CA HIS A 120 -14.77 -10.73 9.26
C HIS A 120 -13.92 -9.45 9.27
N ASP A 121 -13.03 -9.34 10.26
CA ASP A 121 -12.20 -8.15 10.45
C ASP A 121 -10.72 -8.51 10.63
N PRO A 122 -9.94 -8.54 9.53
CA PRO A 122 -8.52 -8.84 9.59
C PRO A 122 -7.69 -7.73 10.25
N ALA A 123 -8.24 -6.51 10.36
CA ALA A 123 -7.58 -5.38 11.01
C ALA A 123 -7.64 -5.46 12.55
N LEU A 124 -8.22 -6.52 13.11
CA LEU A 124 -8.05 -6.85 14.54
C LEU A 124 -6.65 -7.36 14.82
N LEU A 125 -5.98 -7.94 13.83
CA LEU A 125 -4.57 -8.26 13.91
C LEU A 125 -3.75 -7.00 13.60
N PRO A 126 -2.90 -6.52 14.53
CA PRO A 126 -2.00 -5.42 14.23
C PRO A 126 -1.04 -5.81 13.08
N PRO A 127 -0.54 -4.84 12.29
CA PRO A 127 0.44 -5.12 11.26
C PRO A 127 1.72 -5.68 11.90
N ILE A 128 2.03 -6.92 11.59
CA ILE A 128 3.26 -7.60 12.03
C ILE A 128 4.23 -7.62 10.84
N PRO A 129 5.45 -7.06 11.01
CA PRO A 129 6.48 -7.09 9.98
C PRO A 129 6.72 -8.51 9.46
N GLY A 130 6.63 -8.70 8.14
CA GLY A 130 6.87 -9.98 7.49
C GLY A 130 5.72 -11.00 7.55
N VAL A 131 4.62 -10.73 8.26
CA VAL A 131 3.37 -11.54 8.18
C VAL A 131 2.42 -10.97 7.14
N HIS A 132 2.36 -9.63 7.05
CA HIS A 132 1.48 -8.94 6.11
C HIS A 132 2.13 -8.67 4.74
N ASP A 133 3.45 -8.82 4.64
CA ASP A 133 4.25 -8.53 3.44
C ASP A 133 4.58 -9.78 2.60
N THR A 134 4.22 -10.98 3.07
CA THR A 134 4.51 -12.25 2.40
C THR A 134 3.31 -12.80 1.65
N VAL A 135 3.57 -13.51 0.54
CA VAL A 135 2.52 -14.14 -0.28
C VAL A 135 1.87 -15.32 0.46
N SER A 136 2.61 -16.00 1.33
CA SER A 136 2.12 -17.09 2.16
C SER A 136 2.51 -16.89 3.63
N CYS A 137 1.67 -17.36 4.55
CA CYS A 137 1.99 -17.43 5.98
C CYS A 137 3.16 -18.37 6.28
N LEU A 138 3.46 -19.33 5.38
CA LEU A 138 4.58 -20.25 5.50
C LEU A 138 5.94 -19.60 5.21
N ASP A 139 5.96 -18.44 4.55
CA ASP A 139 7.18 -17.71 4.21
C ASP A 139 7.62 -16.75 5.34
N TRP A 140 6.86 -16.68 6.44
CA TRP A 140 7.20 -15.82 7.56
C TRP A 140 8.36 -16.40 8.39
N GLU A 141 9.34 -15.56 8.71
CA GLU A 141 10.44 -15.88 9.64
C GLU A 141 10.19 -15.20 11.00
N PRO A 142 9.42 -15.83 11.92
CA PRO A 142 9.09 -15.22 13.20
C PRO A 142 10.35 -14.97 14.05
N PRO A 143 10.44 -13.83 14.76
CA PRO A 143 11.58 -13.52 15.62
C PRO A 143 11.62 -14.34 16.92
N PHE A 144 10.77 -15.35 17.04
CA PHE A 144 10.59 -16.23 18.18
C PHE A 144 10.45 -17.68 17.70
N PRO A 145 10.76 -18.68 18.55
CA PRO A 145 10.72 -20.08 18.14
C PRO A 145 9.28 -20.50 17.85
N MET A 146 8.98 -20.71 16.57
CA MET A 146 7.70 -21.18 16.07
C MET A 146 7.91 -22.44 15.24
N ASP A 147 7.11 -23.49 15.46
CA ASP A 147 7.16 -24.72 14.68
C ASP A 147 6.16 -24.66 13.52
N LEU A 148 6.55 -24.03 12.41
CA LEU A 148 5.71 -23.92 11.21
C LEU A 148 5.29 -25.28 10.61
N GLY A 149 5.89 -26.39 11.05
CA GLY A 149 5.53 -27.74 10.61
C GLY A 149 4.18 -28.23 11.11
N THR A 150 3.53 -27.53 12.04
CA THR A 150 2.17 -27.85 12.50
C THR A 150 1.07 -27.15 11.69
N ILE A 151 1.42 -26.28 10.74
CA ILE A 151 0.44 -25.62 9.86
C ILE A 151 -0.06 -26.63 8.82
N GLU A 152 -1.36 -26.86 8.78
CA GLU A 152 -2.01 -27.73 7.80
C GLU A 152 -2.52 -26.95 6.57
N ASP A 153 -2.93 -27.66 5.52
CA ASP A 153 -3.41 -27.03 4.27
C ASP A 153 -4.67 -26.17 4.53
N GLU A 154 -5.50 -26.60 5.48
CA GLU A 154 -6.70 -25.91 5.96
C GLU A 154 -6.36 -24.57 6.62
N ASP A 155 -5.26 -24.49 7.38
CA ASP A 155 -4.80 -23.24 7.99
C ASP A 155 -4.32 -22.22 6.95
N VAL A 156 -3.70 -22.71 5.87
CA VAL A 156 -3.30 -21.88 4.72
C VAL A 156 -4.53 -21.36 3.99
N GLU A 157 -5.55 -22.20 3.76
CA GLU A 157 -6.81 -21.78 3.14
C GLU A 157 -7.51 -20.70 3.98
N TYR A 158 -7.55 -20.86 5.31
CA TYR A 158 -8.09 -19.84 6.20
C TYR A 158 -7.34 -18.51 6.07
N TRP A 159 -6.01 -18.56 6.03
CA TRP A 159 -5.19 -17.37 5.88
C TRP A 159 -5.40 -16.66 4.54
N ASP A 160 -5.59 -17.42 3.47
CA ASP A 160 -5.85 -16.88 2.14
C ASP A 160 -7.17 -16.11 2.08
N ASP A 161 -8.23 -16.69 2.66
CA ASP A 161 -9.58 -16.13 2.61
C ASP A 161 -9.86 -15.06 3.68
N TYR A 162 -9.37 -15.26 4.91
CA TYR A 162 -9.75 -14.45 6.09
C TYR A 162 -8.58 -13.72 6.76
N LYS A 163 -7.33 -13.97 6.33
CA LYS A 163 -6.10 -13.33 6.84
C LYS A 163 -6.04 -13.39 8.38
N GLY A 164 -5.65 -12.27 9.02
CA GLY A 164 -5.51 -12.15 10.47
C GLY A 164 -6.82 -12.12 11.27
N THR A 165 -7.97 -12.42 10.65
CA THR A 165 -9.25 -12.42 11.36
C THR A 165 -9.22 -13.41 12.53
N PRO A 166 -9.73 -13.03 13.71
CA PRO A 166 -9.67 -13.91 14.87
C PRO A 166 -10.44 -15.22 14.68
N LYS A 167 -9.83 -16.31 15.14
CA LYS A 167 -10.48 -17.61 15.23
C LYS A 167 -11.38 -17.72 16.46
N LEU A 168 -11.05 -16.96 17.51
CA LEU A 168 -11.73 -16.98 18.79
C LEU A 168 -11.75 -15.57 19.43
N TRP A 169 -12.86 -15.21 20.07
CA TRP A 169 -13.02 -13.98 20.84
C TRP A 169 -13.34 -14.27 22.30
N ILE A 170 -12.71 -13.53 23.21
CA ILE A 170 -12.90 -13.63 24.67
C ILE A 170 -13.16 -12.26 25.27
N ASP A 171 -13.61 -12.22 26.53
CA ASP A 171 -13.69 -10.99 27.30
C ASP A 171 -12.31 -10.31 27.41
N LEU A 172 -12.26 -8.99 27.23
CA LEU A 172 -11.02 -8.23 27.32
C LEU A 172 -10.36 -8.34 28.70
N GLY A 173 -11.15 -8.41 29.78
CA GLY A 173 -10.62 -8.64 31.12
C GLY A 173 -9.88 -9.97 31.21
N THR A 174 -10.46 -11.04 30.64
CA THR A 174 -9.79 -12.34 30.53
C THR A 174 -8.53 -12.27 29.68
N ALA A 175 -8.56 -11.62 28.50
CA ALA A 175 -7.36 -11.46 27.67
C ALA A 175 -6.22 -10.74 28.41
N ARG A 176 -6.54 -9.71 29.19
CA ARG A 176 -5.56 -8.97 30.00
C ARG A 176 -4.93 -9.82 31.09
N GLU A 177 -5.71 -10.66 31.75
CA GLU A 177 -5.20 -11.59 32.77
C GLU A 177 -4.20 -12.60 32.17
N LEU A 178 -4.41 -13.01 30.91
CA LEU A 178 -3.57 -14.01 30.25
C LEU A 178 -2.32 -13.42 29.59
N TRP A 179 -2.43 -12.24 28.95
CA TRP A 179 -1.41 -11.75 28.01
C TRP A 179 -0.90 -10.33 28.28
N ALA A 180 -1.37 -9.63 29.31
CA ALA A 180 -0.78 -8.35 29.66
C ALA A 180 0.70 -8.53 30.04
N ASN A 181 1.54 -7.63 29.55
CA ASN A 181 2.98 -7.66 29.77
C ASN A 181 3.49 -6.25 30.14
N PRO A 182 4.79 -6.09 30.48
CA PRO A 182 5.35 -4.78 30.83
C PRO A 182 5.24 -3.72 29.72
N ASP A 183 5.10 -4.14 28.46
CA ASP A 183 4.98 -3.25 27.31
C ASP A 183 3.53 -2.78 27.08
N GLY A 184 2.53 -3.51 27.58
CA GLY A 184 1.13 -3.10 27.54
C GLY A 184 0.11 -4.20 27.85
N ASP A 185 -1.15 -3.79 27.97
CA ASP A 185 -2.31 -4.64 28.28
C ASP A 185 -3.40 -4.58 27.18
N TRP A 186 -3.06 -4.08 26.00
CA TRP A 186 -3.89 -4.02 24.79
C TRP A 186 -2.99 -3.83 23.56
N THR A 187 -3.45 -4.27 22.38
CA THR A 187 -2.69 -4.17 21.12
C THR A 187 -3.24 -3.13 20.16
N SER A 188 -4.53 -2.78 20.28
CA SER A 188 -5.14 -1.75 19.44
C SER A 188 -6.27 -1.04 20.14
N ALA A 189 -6.56 0.21 19.74
CA ALA A 189 -7.78 0.90 20.12
C ALA A 189 -8.53 1.29 18.85
N ARG A 190 -9.84 1.05 18.86
CA ARG A 190 -10.73 1.41 17.77
C ARG A 190 -11.63 2.56 18.16
N TYR A 191 -11.99 3.39 17.19
CA TYR A 191 -12.82 4.57 17.42
C TYR A 191 -13.91 4.69 16.37
N PHE A 192 -15.08 5.20 16.79
CA PHE A 192 -16.29 5.26 15.97
C PHE A 192 -17.10 6.56 16.22
N PRO A 193 -17.78 7.09 15.18
CA PRO A 193 -17.69 6.70 13.77
C PRO A 193 -16.39 7.22 13.12
N PHE A 194 -15.74 6.40 12.30
CA PHE A 194 -14.64 6.87 11.45
C PHE A 194 -15.21 7.63 10.24
N ASN A 195 -14.88 8.92 10.12
CA ASN A 195 -15.16 9.70 8.92
C ASN A 195 -13.83 10.12 8.27
N GLU A 196 -13.50 9.47 7.16
CA GLU A 196 -12.27 9.69 6.39
C GLU A 196 -12.09 11.14 5.90
N THR A 197 -13.19 11.91 5.83
CA THR A 197 -13.17 13.32 5.42
C THR A 197 -12.90 14.31 6.56
N ASP A 198 -13.05 13.88 7.82
CA ASP A 198 -12.79 14.73 8.98
C ASP A 198 -11.32 14.58 9.40
N GLY A 199 -10.42 15.28 8.72
CA GLY A 199 -9.00 15.39 9.10
C GLY A 199 -8.75 15.94 10.53
N ALA A 200 -9.81 16.32 11.24
CA ALA A 200 -9.80 16.56 12.68
C ALA A 200 -9.45 15.29 13.49
N SER A 201 -9.65 14.09 12.93
CA SER A 201 -9.51 12.86 13.71
C SER A 201 -8.07 12.55 14.15
N LEU A 202 -7.07 12.93 13.35
CA LEU A 202 -5.67 12.73 13.66
C LEU A 202 -5.08 13.84 14.54
N SER A 203 -5.65 15.06 14.48
CA SER A 203 -5.14 16.20 15.27
C SER A 203 -5.30 16.02 16.79
N VAL A 204 -6.26 15.19 17.21
CA VAL A 204 -6.42 14.81 18.62
C VAL A 204 -5.29 13.89 19.06
N PHE A 205 -4.79 13.01 18.18
CA PHE A 205 -3.64 12.17 18.46
C PHE A 205 -2.33 12.97 18.46
N ASP A 206 -2.22 14.03 17.64
CA ASP A 206 -1.06 14.95 17.68
C ASP A 206 -0.90 15.61 19.06
N ASP A 207 -2.00 15.97 19.73
CA ASP A 207 -1.97 16.55 21.07
C ASP A 207 -1.99 15.49 22.20
N ALA A 208 -2.69 14.36 21.99
CA ALA A 208 -2.90 13.31 22.99
C ALA A 208 -1.73 12.33 23.12
N VAL A 209 -1.02 12.07 22.02
CA VAL A 209 0.06 11.09 21.92
C VAL A 209 1.31 11.83 21.48
N THR A 210 2.05 12.40 22.43
CA THR A 210 3.45 12.73 22.17
C THR A 210 4.14 11.40 21.85
N ALA A 211 4.72 11.26 20.66
CA ALA A 211 5.33 10.04 20.12
C ALA A 211 6.41 9.37 21.01
N GLY A 212 6.76 9.95 22.16
CA GLY A 212 7.65 9.36 23.15
C GLY A 212 6.96 8.66 24.34
N ASP A 213 5.68 8.92 24.62
CA ASP A 213 5.06 8.55 25.91
C ASP A 213 4.26 7.23 25.89
N ALA A 214 3.96 6.67 24.71
CA ALA A 214 3.05 5.52 24.58
C ALA A 214 3.60 4.32 23.78
N GLY A 215 4.86 4.34 23.32
CA GLY A 215 5.38 3.27 22.46
C GLY A 215 4.64 3.13 21.12
N ILE A 216 3.79 4.10 20.77
CA ILE A 216 3.05 4.14 19.51
C ILE A 216 4.01 4.62 18.43
N TYR A 217 4.35 3.72 17.51
CA TYR A 217 5.03 4.08 16.28
C TYR A 217 3.96 4.42 15.24
N VAL A 218 3.83 5.70 14.92
CA VAL A 218 3.09 6.11 13.73
C VAL A 218 3.87 5.60 12.54
N VAL A 219 3.37 4.52 11.94
CA VAL A 219 3.95 3.95 10.73
C VAL A 219 3.51 4.83 9.56
N PRO A 220 4.44 5.57 8.92
CA PRO A 220 4.10 6.32 7.73
C PRO A 220 3.91 5.33 6.58
N ALA A 221 2.70 4.78 6.44
CA ALA A 221 2.38 3.76 5.43
C ALA A 221 2.86 4.14 4.02
N ARG A 222 2.88 5.43 3.69
CA ARG A 222 3.47 5.93 2.43
C ARG A 222 4.98 5.76 2.36
N ALA A 223 5.72 6.09 3.42
CA ALA A 223 7.18 6.01 3.43
C ALA A 223 7.65 4.55 3.58
N GLU A 224 6.96 3.75 4.40
CA GLU A 224 7.23 2.31 4.49
C GLU A 224 6.90 1.59 3.18
N ALA A 225 5.79 1.92 2.51
CA ALA A 225 5.53 1.42 1.15
C ALA A 225 6.60 1.83 0.12
N TYR A 226 7.36 2.92 0.34
CA TYR A 226 8.51 3.25 -0.52
C TYR A 226 9.77 2.44 -0.14
N ASP A 227 9.95 2.12 1.13
CA ASP A 227 11.12 1.39 1.64
C ASP A 227 10.99 -0.14 1.46
N THR A 228 9.78 -0.70 1.61
CA THR A 228 9.45 -2.13 1.39
C THR A 228 9.21 -2.45 -0.09
N ALA A 229 9.10 -1.44 -0.94
CA ALA A 229 8.89 -1.55 -2.39
C ALA A 229 10.11 -2.06 -3.18
N GLU A 230 11.07 -2.78 -2.58
CA GLU A 230 12.21 -3.38 -3.31
C GLU A 230 11.78 -4.05 -4.64
N PRO A 231 10.69 -4.85 -4.70
CA PRO A 231 10.19 -5.41 -5.96
C PRO A 231 9.70 -4.36 -6.97
N LEU A 232 9.04 -3.30 -6.51
CA LEU A 232 8.49 -2.23 -7.34
C LEU A 232 9.59 -1.30 -7.89
N THR A 233 10.72 -1.15 -7.20
CA THR A 233 11.84 -0.34 -7.69
C THR A 233 12.44 -0.90 -8.99
N ILE A 234 12.42 -2.22 -9.20
CA ILE A 234 12.89 -2.84 -10.45
C ILE A 234 11.97 -2.47 -11.61
N PHE A 235 10.65 -2.53 -11.42
CA PHE A 235 9.68 -2.13 -12.45
C PHE A 235 9.79 -0.65 -12.78
N GLU A 236 9.92 0.22 -11.77
CA GLU A 236 10.17 1.65 -11.98
C GLU A 236 11.43 1.87 -12.82
N GLN A 237 12.54 1.23 -12.46
CA GLN A 237 13.80 1.35 -13.20
C GLN A 237 13.69 0.82 -14.63
N MET A 238 12.99 -0.30 -14.85
CA MET A 238 12.74 -0.84 -16.19
C MET A 238 11.90 0.15 -17.03
N PHE A 239 10.79 0.65 -16.50
CA PHE A 239 9.97 1.63 -17.21
C PHE A 239 10.73 2.94 -17.47
N ALA A 240 11.54 3.41 -16.53
CA ALA A 240 12.41 4.56 -16.71
C ALA A 240 13.46 4.32 -17.81
N ALA A 241 14.07 3.14 -17.84
CA ALA A 241 15.04 2.77 -18.87
C ALA A 241 14.40 2.69 -20.27
N PHE A 242 13.26 1.99 -20.40
CA PHE A 242 12.51 1.93 -21.65
C PHE A 242 12.02 3.31 -22.10
N GLY A 243 11.49 4.11 -21.17
CA GLY A 243 11.10 5.49 -21.40
C GLY A 243 12.28 6.34 -21.89
N GLY A 244 13.45 6.18 -21.28
CA GLY A 244 14.69 6.83 -21.72
C GLY A 244 15.08 6.49 -23.16
N VAL A 245 15.01 5.20 -23.54
CA VAL A 245 15.29 4.77 -24.92
C VAL A 245 14.28 5.37 -25.91
N LEU A 246 12.99 5.40 -25.56
CA LEU A 246 11.94 6.00 -26.39
C LEU A 246 12.14 7.51 -26.55
N LEU A 247 12.50 8.21 -25.48
CA LEU A 247 12.85 9.64 -25.51
C LEU A 247 14.05 9.91 -26.41
N LEU A 248 15.13 9.13 -26.28
CA LEU A 248 16.31 9.25 -27.16
C LEU A 248 15.96 8.98 -28.62
N THR A 249 15.16 7.96 -28.88
CA THR A 249 14.68 7.63 -30.22
C THR A 249 13.84 8.77 -30.79
N GLY A 250 12.95 9.35 -29.98
CA GLY A 250 12.16 10.53 -30.35
C GLY A 250 13.03 11.75 -30.66
N CYS A 251 14.07 12.00 -29.87
CA CYS A 251 15.04 13.07 -30.12
C CYS A 251 15.77 12.86 -31.45
N LEU A 252 16.17 11.62 -31.75
CA LEU A 252 16.84 11.30 -33.01
C LEU A 252 15.89 11.46 -34.21
N LEU A 253 14.65 11.01 -34.08
CA LEU A 253 13.60 11.20 -35.08
C LEU A 253 13.35 12.69 -35.32
N MET A 254 13.28 13.48 -34.26
CA MET A 254 13.13 14.92 -34.34
C MET A 254 14.33 15.57 -35.04
N ALA A 255 15.56 15.26 -34.61
CA ALA A 255 16.78 15.78 -35.21
C ALA A 255 16.86 15.48 -36.72
N THR A 256 16.49 14.26 -37.12
CA THR A 256 16.49 13.86 -38.53
C THR A 256 15.37 14.54 -39.33
N ALA A 257 14.18 14.69 -38.76
CA ALA A 257 13.08 15.44 -39.38
C ALA A 257 13.45 16.92 -39.59
N PHE A 258 14.03 17.58 -38.58
CA PHE A 258 14.49 18.96 -38.70
C PHE A 258 15.65 19.10 -39.69
N ALA A 259 16.58 18.14 -39.72
CA ALA A 259 17.64 18.14 -40.72
C ALA A 259 17.09 17.99 -42.16
N ASN A 260 15.97 17.27 -42.34
CA ASN A 260 15.28 17.18 -43.62
C ASN A 260 14.54 18.48 -43.96
N LEU A 261 13.88 19.11 -42.98
CA LEU A 261 13.19 20.40 -43.17
C LEU A 261 14.16 21.54 -43.49
N ALA A 262 15.32 21.57 -42.83
CA ALA A 262 16.38 22.54 -43.12
C ALA A 262 16.94 22.37 -44.54
N ARG A 263 17.00 21.13 -45.04
CA ARG A 263 17.41 20.82 -46.42
C ARG A 263 16.35 21.22 -47.44
N SER A 264 15.06 20.95 -47.19
CA SER A 264 13.99 21.33 -48.12
C SER A 264 13.86 22.86 -48.26
N ARG A 265 14.12 23.61 -47.18
CA ARG A 265 14.13 25.08 -47.17
C ARG A 265 15.51 25.70 -47.39
N GLN A 266 16.47 24.94 -47.89
CA GLN A 266 17.84 25.43 -48.08
C GLN A 266 17.90 26.65 -49.03
N ARG A 267 17.04 26.70 -50.07
CA ARG A 267 16.99 27.84 -51.00
C ARG A 267 16.59 29.14 -50.29
N GLU A 268 15.54 29.10 -49.47
CA GLU A 268 15.07 30.25 -48.68
C GLU A 268 16.15 30.71 -47.69
N HIS A 269 16.76 29.78 -46.97
CA HIS A 269 17.87 30.09 -46.04
C HIS A 269 19.09 30.69 -46.75
N SER A 270 19.36 30.26 -47.99
CA SER A 270 20.47 30.79 -48.80
C SER A 270 20.19 32.23 -49.26
N THR A 271 18.94 32.54 -49.62
CA THR A 271 18.52 33.90 -49.97
C THR A 271 18.60 34.84 -48.77
N LEU A 272 18.16 34.41 -47.59
CA LEU A 272 18.28 35.20 -46.35
C LEU A 272 19.74 35.49 -45.98
N ARG A 273 20.63 34.50 -46.16
CA ARG A 273 22.08 34.70 -45.97
C ARG A 273 22.67 35.70 -46.97
N ALA A 274 22.22 35.69 -48.23
CA ALA A 274 22.66 36.65 -49.24
C ALA A 274 22.23 38.10 -48.92
N LEU A 275 21.16 38.27 -48.15
CA LEU A 275 20.69 39.56 -47.63
C LEU A 275 21.43 40.01 -46.36
N GLY A 276 22.44 39.26 -45.90
CA GLY A 276 23.29 39.62 -44.77
C GLY A 276 22.91 39.01 -43.43
N LEU A 277 22.01 38.01 -43.40
CA LEU A 277 21.65 37.33 -42.16
C LEU A 277 22.82 36.50 -41.61
N GLU A 278 23.29 36.84 -40.41
CA GLU A 278 24.38 36.11 -39.73
C GLU A 278 23.95 34.70 -39.30
N GLU A 279 24.93 33.82 -39.05
CA GLU A 279 24.69 32.43 -38.63
C GLU A 279 23.85 32.32 -37.35
N ARG A 280 24.05 33.25 -36.41
CA ARG A 280 23.27 33.32 -35.18
C ARG A 280 21.81 33.65 -35.44
N GLY A 281 21.54 34.56 -36.38
CA GLY A 281 20.19 34.90 -36.81
C GLY A 281 19.46 33.72 -37.45
N MET A 282 20.18 32.92 -38.26
CA MET A 282 19.61 31.70 -38.85
C MET A 282 19.21 30.67 -37.78
N VAL A 283 20.07 30.44 -36.78
CA VAL A 283 19.75 29.54 -35.66
C VAL A 283 18.58 30.07 -34.84
N GLN A 284 18.51 31.39 -34.61
CA GLN A 284 17.42 32.01 -33.85
C GLN A 284 16.07 31.88 -34.55
N VAL A 285 16.02 32.04 -35.87
CA VAL A 285 14.80 31.84 -36.67
C VAL A 285 14.35 30.36 -36.58
N MET A 286 15.27 29.41 -36.76
CA MET A 286 14.96 27.98 -36.62
C MET A 286 14.46 27.61 -35.22
N LEU A 287 15.04 28.22 -34.18
CA LEU A 287 14.59 28.01 -32.80
C LEU A 287 13.21 28.59 -32.56
N MET A 288 12.88 29.77 -33.08
CA MET A 288 11.55 30.36 -32.96
C MET A 288 10.49 29.51 -33.66
N GLU A 289 10.77 29.03 -34.88
CA GLU A 289 9.85 28.14 -35.60
C GLU A 289 9.67 26.81 -34.85
N GLY A 290 10.78 26.22 -34.39
CA GLY A 290 10.74 24.99 -33.60
C GLY A 290 10.05 25.15 -32.24
N MET A 291 10.11 26.34 -31.63
CA MET A 291 9.43 26.63 -30.36
C MET A 291 7.91 26.56 -30.48
N VAL A 292 7.34 27.10 -31.57
CA VAL A 292 5.89 27.05 -31.82
C VAL A 292 5.44 25.59 -31.96
N TRP A 293 6.17 24.80 -32.74
CA TRP A 293 5.89 23.36 -32.89
C TRP A 293 6.10 22.58 -31.60
N GLY A 294 7.12 22.92 -30.82
CA GLY A 294 7.42 22.30 -29.53
C GLY A 294 6.31 22.53 -28.50
N VAL A 295 5.77 23.75 -28.42
CA VAL A 295 4.64 24.07 -27.51
C VAL A 295 3.39 23.30 -27.93
N LEU A 296 3.04 23.31 -29.22
CA LEU A 296 1.88 22.58 -29.72
C LEU A 296 2.00 21.07 -29.48
N ALA A 297 3.17 20.49 -29.79
CA ALA A 297 3.45 19.08 -29.54
C ALA A 297 3.42 18.75 -28.05
N GLY A 298 3.91 19.64 -27.18
CA GLY A 298 3.87 19.47 -25.72
C GLY A 298 2.45 19.43 -25.18
N ILE A 299 1.57 20.34 -25.63
CA ILE A 299 0.15 20.35 -25.23
C ILE A 299 -0.54 19.05 -25.67
N ILE A 300 -0.34 18.64 -26.92
CA ILE A 300 -0.91 17.39 -27.45
C ILE A 300 -0.36 16.18 -26.68
N GLY A 301 0.94 16.20 -26.37
CA GLY A 301 1.62 15.15 -25.61
C GLY A 301 1.06 14.99 -24.19
N ILE A 302 0.77 16.09 -23.49
CA ILE A 302 0.13 16.04 -22.16
C ILE A 302 -1.25 15.40 -22.26
N ILE A 303 -2.08 15.83 -23.22
CA ILE A 303 -3.45 15.33 -23.37
C ILE A 303 -3.43 13.83 -23.67
N LEU A 304 -2.61 13.40 -24.64
CA LEU A 304 -2.49 12.00 -25.00
C LEU A 304 -1.85 11.16 -23.89
N GLY A 305 -0.83 11.68 -23.21
CA GLY A 305 -0.18 11.00 -22.09
C GLY A 305 -1.12 10.81 -20.90
N ALA A 306 -1.89 11.83 -20.53
CA ALA A 306 -2.90 11.74 -19.48
C ALA A 306 -4.02 10.75 -19.85
N ALA A 307 -4.49 10.78 -21.11
CA ALA A 307 -5.50 9.84 -21.59
C ALA A 307 -4.99 8.39 -21.58
N LEU A 308 -3.75 8.16 -22.02
CA LEU A 308 -3.12 6.83 -21.98
C LEU A 308 -2.93 6.35 -20.54
N GLY A 309 -2.45 7.21 -19.63
CA GLY A 309 -2.32 6.89 -18.22
C GLY A 309 -3.66 6.53 -17.58
N ALA A 310 -4.71 7.31 -17.84
CA ALA A 310 -6.06 7.02 -17.38
C ALA A 310 -6.58 5.67 -17.91
N SER A 311 -6.33 5.38 -19.20
CA SER A 311 -6.72 4.11 -19.81
C SER A 311 -5.97 2.91 -19.22
N LEU A 312 -4.69 3.09 -18.86
CA LEU A 312 -3.88 2.04 -18.25
C LEU A 312 -4.38 1.72 -16.83
N VAL A 313 -4.64 2.75 -16.01
CA VAL A 313 -5.21 2.56 -14.65
C VAL A 313 -6.58 1.89 -14.74
N THR A 314 -7.41 2.30 -15.71
CA THR A 314 -8.72 1.65 -15.95
C THR A 314 -8.55 0.18 -16.35
N ALA A 315 -7.59 -0.12 -17.23
CA ALA A 315 -7.31 -1.48 -17.68
C ALA A 315 -6.78 -2.37 -16.53
N LEU A 316 -5.93 -1.84 -15.66
CA LEU A 316 -5.46 -2.54 -14.46
C LEU A 316 -6.63 -2.87 -13.53
N ASN A 317 -7.47 -1.88 -13.22
CA ASN A 317 -8.63 -2.08 -12.35
C ASN A 317 -9.73 -2.99 -12.96
N THR A 318 -9.69 -3.28 -14.27
CA THR A 318 -10.73 -4.10 -14.94
C THR A 318 -10.22 -5.49 -15.30
N PHE A 319 -9.13 -5.57 -16.08
CA PHE A 319 -8.62 -6.84 -16.62
C PHE A 319 -7.67 -7.57 -15.67
N TRP A 320 -7.10 -6.85 -14.71
CA TRP A 320 -6.13 -7.37 -13.75
C TRP A 320 -6.64 -7.24 -12.32
N ALA A 321 -7.96 -7.07 -12.13
CA ALA A 321 -8.58 -6.89 -10.82
C ALA A 321 -8.25 -8.04 -9.85
N ASP A 322 -8.22 -9.28 -10.37
CA ASP A 322 -7.87 -10.48 -9.62
C ASP A 322 -6.39 -10.50 -9.18
N ALA A 323 -5.51 -9.82 -9.92
CA ALA A 323 -4.08 -9.74 -9.61
C ALA A 323 -3.71 -8.58 -8.67
N VAL A 324 -4.65 -7.67 -8.40
CA VAL A 324 -4.46 -6.51 -7.51
C VAL A 324 -5.37 -6.64 -6.27
N GLU A 325 -5.93 -7.83 -6.02
CA GLU A 325 -6.68 -8.20 -4.81
C GLU A 325 -7.75 -7.16 -4.40
N GLY A 326 -8.43 -6.56 -5.38
CA GLY A 326 -9.48 -5.55 -5.13
C GLY A 326 -8.98 -4.18 -4.65
N ALA A 327 -7.67 -3.96 -4.51
CA ALA A 327 -7.10 -2.65 -4.22
C ALA A 327 -7.30 -1.72 -5.43
N GLN A 328 -8.24 -0.79 -5.33
CA GLN A 328 -8.49 0.18 -6.38
C GLN A 328 -7.32 1.15 -6.47
N VAL A 329 -6.54 1.11 -7.55
CA VAL A 329 -5.46 2.08 -7.77
C VAL A 329 -6.10 3.40 -8.20
N PRO A 330 -6.07 4.46 -7.37
CA PRO A 330 -6.71 5.72 -7.73
C PRO A 330 -5.84 6.46 -8.76
N LEU A 331 -6.47 6.95 -9.82
CA LEU A 331 -5.80 7.82 -10.79
C LEU A 331 -5.54 9.20 -10.14
N ARG A 332 -4.31 9.43 -9.70
CA ARG A 332 -3.86 10.74 -9.22
C ARG A 332 -3.09 11.47 -10.32
N ILE A 333 -3.72 12.49 -10.92
CA ILE A 333 -3.02 13.41 -11.82
C ILE A 333 -2.66 14.67 -11.03
N ASP A 334 -1.38 14.80 -10.67
CA ASP A 334 -0.86 16.01 -10.04
C ASP A 334 -0.50 17.06 -11.09
N GLY A 335 -1.01 18.29 -10.91
CA GLY A 335 -0.73 19.39 -11.83
C GLY A 335 0.74 19.78 -11.85
N GLY A 336 1.45 19.67 -10.72
CA GLY A 336 2.88 19.91 -10.63
C GLY A 336 3.68 18.95 -11.50
N SER A 337 3.35 17.65 -11.46
CA SER A 337 3.98 16.64 -12.33
C SER A 337 3.78 16.92 -13.81
N LEU A 338 2.59 17.39 -14.22
CA LEU A 338 2.32 17.75 -15.62
C LEU A 338 3.16 18.94 -16.09
N TRP A 339 3.24 20.00 -15.28
CA TRP A 339 4.06 21.17 -15.61
C TRP A 339 5.55 20.86 -15.62
N LEU A 340 6.02 20.04 -14.68
CA LEU A 340 7.41 19.61 -14.62
C LEU A 340 7.76 18.75 -15.85
N GLY A 341 6.89 17.81 -16.22
CA GLY A 341 7.03 17.00 -17.43
C GLY A 341 7.07 17.86 -18.71
N LEU A 342 6.18 18.85 -18.81
CA LEU A 342 6.20 19.81 -19.92
C LEU A 342 7.51 20.61 -19.96
N GLY A 343 7.99 21.05 -18.80
CA GLY A 343 9.24 21.80 -18.67
C GLY A 343 10.44 20.98 -19.16
N ILE A 344 10.59 19.75 -18.68
CA ILE A 344 11.66 18.84 -19.12
C ILE A 344 11.54 18.56 -20.62
N GLY A 345 10.35 18.22 -21.11
CA GLY A 345 10.10 17.96 -22.52
C GLY A 345 10.46 19.14 -23.41
N MET A 346 10.14 20.36 -22.96
CA MET A 346 10.48 21.60 -23.69
C MET A 346 11.98 21.84 -23.72
N VAL A 347 12.70 21.62 -22.61
CA VAL A 347 14.16 21.73 -22.55
C VAL A 347 14.82 20.74 -23.51
N VAL A 348 14.37 19.48 -23.52
CA VAL A 348 14.89 18.43 -24.41
C VAL A 348 14.63 18.77 -25.89
N THR A 349 13.43 19.27 -26.20
CA THR A 349 13.02 19.70 -27.54
C THR A 349 13.93 20.84 -28.04
N LEU A 350 14.11 21.89 -27.22
CA LEU A 350 14.97 23.03 -27.55
C LEU A 350 16.45 22.64 -27.67
N ALA A 351 16.95 21.77 -26.79
CA ALA A 351 18.31 21.26 -26.87
C ALA A 351 18.54 20.48 -28.17
N THR A 352 17.61 19.61 -28.54
CA THR A 352 17.67 18.82 -29.78
C THR A 352 17.66 19.72 -31.03
N LEU A 353 16.78 20.72 -31.04
CA LEU A 353 16.71 21.74 -32.09
C LEU A 353 18.00 22.54 -32.22
N PHE A 354 18.52 23.02 -31.09
CA PHE A 354 19.74 23.82 -31.05
C PHE A 354 20.95 23.03 -31.59
N LEU A 355 21.12 21.79 -31.14
CA LEU A 355 22.19 20.91 -31.60
C LEU A 355 22.08 20.62 -33.10
N SER A 356 20.87 20.36 -33.58
CA SER A 356 20.60 20.08 -35.00
C SER A 356 20.86 21.30 -35.88
N ALA A 357 20.35 22.47 -35.48
CA ALA A 357 20.54 23.74 -36.19
C ALA A 357 22.03 24.13 -36.25
N ARG A 358 22.76 23.98 -35.15
CA ARG A 358 24.20 24.26 -35.07
C ARG A 358 25.02 23.29 -35.93
N ARG A 359 24.63 22.02 -36.00
CA ARG A 359 25.31 21.04 -36.85
C ARG A 359 25.05 21.33 -38.34
N ALA A 360 23.83 21.69 -38.70
CA ALA A 360 23.46 22.06 -40.07
C ALA A 360 24.17 23.33 -40.54
N SER A 361 24.31 24.35 -39.67
CA SER A 361 25.01 25.59 -40.04
C SER A 361 26.50 25.37 -40.30
N ARG A 362 27.16 24.53 -39.49
CA ARG A 362 28.58 24.18 -39.65
C ARG A 362 28.87 23.30 -40.87
N ALA A 363 28.01 22.33 -41.17
CA ALA A 363 28.20 21.42 -42.31
C ALA A 363 28.26 22.17 -43.65
N ASN A 364 27.49 23.26 -43.79
CA ASN A 364 27.50 24.12 -44.98
C ASN A 364 28.84 24.85 -45.21
N ILE A 365 29.68 25.06 -44.20
CA ILE A 365 30.98 25.74 -44.35
C ILE A 365 32.02 24.79 -44.94
N ALA A 366 32.02 23.53 -44.50
CA ALA A 366 32.97 22.53 -44.98
C ALA A 366 32.77 22.22 -46.48
N THR A 367 31.51 22.12 -46.93
CA THR A 367 31.20 21.93 -48.35
C THR A 367 31.45 23.20 -49.17
N ALA A 368 31.12 24.38 -48.67
CA ALA A 368 31.38 25.64 -49.38
C ALA A 368 32.88 25.98 -49.54
N LEU A 369 33.74 25.50 -48.64
CA LEU A 369 35.20 25.60 -48.79
C LEU A 369 35.77 24.51 -49.71
N ALA A 370 35.23 23.29 -49.67
CA ALA A 370 35.66 22.20 -50.56
C ALA A 370 35.35 22.50 -52.04
N ASP A 371 34.21 23.13 -52.33
CA ASP A 371 33.77 23.49 -53.69
C ASP A 371 34.55 24.66 -54.29
N ARG A 372 35.31 25.42 -53.48
CA ARG A 372 36.21 26.50 -53.95
C ARG A 372 37.63 26.05 -54.27
N THR A 373 37.97 24.80 -53.95
CA THR A 373 39.30 24.21 -54.18
C THR A 373 39.29 23.10 -55.25
N GLY A 374 38.17 22.89 -55.93
CA GLY A 374 38.01 21.93 -57.04
C GLY A 374 38.09 22.58 -58.41
#